data_AF-A0A9E3W7F7-F1
#
_entry.id   AF-A0A9E3W7F7-F1
#
_cell.length_a   1.000
_cell.length_b   1.000
_cell.length_c   1.000
_cell.angle_alpha   90.00
_cell.angle_beta   90.00
_cell.angle_gamma   90.00
#
_symmetry.space_group_name_H-M   'P 1'
#
loop_
_entity.id
_entity.type
_entity.pdbx_description
1 polymer ?
#
loop_
_entity_poly.entity_id
_entity_poly.type
_entity_poly.pdbx_seq_one_letter_code
_entity_poly.pdbx_strand_id
1 'polypeptide(L)'
;MTPERASAGGAIAVSLEELLATSKVVSLHLVPSESTRKLLDSRRLGSMREDAILVNTSRSALIDMAALPAAVEAGRPGIVALDVFDEEPLPADFPLRAHPNAVLTPHVGFVARPVYEKFAGGMVECLSAWLEGRPLVRPLK
;
A
#
# COMPACT_ATOMS: atom_id res chain seq x y z
N MET A 1 -11.28 -10.17 -2.29
CA MET A 1 -12.38 -9.76 -1.41
C MET A 1 -13.66 -10.40 -1.95
N THR A 2 -14.44 -11.11 -1.14
CA THR A 2 -15.70 -11.71 -1.62
C THR A 2 -16.85 -10.71 -1.43
N PRO A 3 -17.95 -10.83 -2.19
CA PRO A 3 -19.14 -10.00 -2.01
C PRO A 3 -19.70 -10.01 -0.59
N GLU A 4 -19.68 -11.17 0.08
CA GLU A 4 -20.17 -11.33 1.45
C GLU A 4 -19.32 -10.53 2.43
N ARG A 5 -17.98 -10.58 2.28
CA ARG A 5 -17.06 -9.82 3.13
C ARG A 5 -17.16 -8.31 2.89
N ALA A 6 -17.38 -7.89 1.64
CA ALA A 6 -17.60 -6.49 1.33
C ALA A 6 -18.91 -5.99 1.97
N SER A 7 -20.00 -6.74 1.78
CA SER A 7 -21.33 -6.42 2.33
C SER A 7 -21.33 -6.35 3.86
N ALA A 8 -20.64 -7.26 4.54
CA ALA A 8 -20.47 -7.23 5.99
C ALA A 8 -19.80 -5.95 6.51
N GLY A 9 -19.00 -5.29 5.67
CA GLY A 9 -18.38 -3.99 5.96
C GLY A 9 -19.14 -2.78 5.38
N GLY A 10 -20.35 -2.98 4.85
CA GLY A 10 -21.13 -1.91 4.21
C GLY A 10 -20.59 -1.48 2.84
N ALA A 11 -19.78 -2.32 2.19
CA ALA A 11 -19.19 -2.04 0.88
C ALA A 11 -19.81 -2.93 -0.22
N ILE A 12 -19.72 -2.46 -1.47
CA ILE A 12 -20.14 -3.21 -2.66
C ILE A 12 -18.89 -3.82 -3.30
N ALA A 13 -18.88 -5.13 -3.54
CA ALA A 13 -17.80 -5.77 -4.28
C ALA A 13 -18.02 -5.55 -5.79
N VAL A 14 -17.03 -4.93 -6.42
CA VAL A 14 -17.00 -4.66 -7.87
C VAL A 14 -15.71 -5.20 -8.48
N SER A 15 -15.61 -5.22 -9.81
CA SER A 15 -14.35 -5.52 -10.50
C SER A 15 -13.30 -4.46 -10.20
N LEU A 16 -12.01 -4.79 -10.36
CA LEU A 16 -10.93 -3.80 -10.20
C LEU A 16 -11.07 -2.66 -11.21
N GLU A 17 -11.43 -2.99 -12.44
CA GLU A 17 -11.62 -2.06 -13.55
C GLU A 17 -12.74 -1.05 -13.23
N GLU A 18 -13.88 -1.53 -12.72
CA GLU A 18 -14.97 -0.66 -12.27
C GLU A 18 -14.56 0.20 -11.07
N LEU A 19 -13.86 -0.38 -10.09
CA LEU A 19 -13.35 0.34 -8.93
C LEU A 19 -12.46 1.51 -9.35
N LEU A 20 -11.50 1.28 -10.25
CA LEU A 20 -10.56 2.31 -10.71
C LEU A 20 -11.27 3.38 -11.55
N ALA A 21 -12.18 2.99 -12.44
CA ALA A 21 -12.87 3.92 -13.33
C ALA A 21 -13.87 4.84 -12.59
N THR A 22 -14.42 4.41 -11.45
CA THR A 22 -15.51 5.11 -10.77
C THR A 22 -15.10 5.78 -9.46
N SER A 23 -14.06 5.28 -8.79
CA SER A 23 -13.67 5.76 -7.45
C SER A 23 -12.88 7.06 -7.49
N LYS A 24 -13.31 8.03 -6.69
CA LYS A 24 -12.54 9.25 -6.42
C LYS A 24 -11.35 9.00 -5.49
N VAL A 25 -11.43 8.01 -4.61
CA VAL A 25 -10.32 7.60 -3.74
C VAL A 25 -10.13 6.10 -3.85
N VAL A 26 -8.91 5.67 -4.16
CA VAL A 26 -8.52 4.27 -4.22
C VAL A 26 -7.44 4.05 -3.18
N SER A 27 -7.70 3.20 -2.19
CA SER A 27 -6.72 2.85 -1.15
C SER A 27 -6.31 1.38 -1.25
N LEU A 28 -5.00 1.13 -1.34
CA LEU A 28 -4.46 -0.22 -1.45
C LEU A 28 -4.21 -0.84 -0.07
N HIS A 29 -4.89 -1.95 0.22
CA HIS A 29 -4.76 -2.76 1.43
C HIS A 29 -4.55 -4.25 1.10
N LEU A 30 -3.55 -4.52 0.26
CA LEU A 30 -3.24 -5.87 -0.24
C LEU A 30 -1.85 -6.30 0.20
N VAL A 31 -1.70 -7.59 0.45
CA VAL A 31 -0.37 -8.22 0.58
C VAL A 31 0.12 -8.55 -0.83
N PRO A 32 1.35 -8.15 -1.20
CA PRO A 32 1.94 -8.56 -2.47
C PRO A 32 2.02 -10.08 -2.59
N SER A 33 1.61 -10.56 -3.74
CA SER A 33 1.74 -11.93 -4.22
C SER A 33 2.12 -11.87 -5.69
N GLU A 34 2.38 -13.01 -6.31
CA GLU A 34 2.57 -13.08 -7.76
C GLU A 34 1.38 -12.46 -8.54
N SER A 35 0.15 -12.67 -8.05
CA SER A 35 -1.08 -12.15 -8.68
C SER A 35 -1.38 -10.68 -8.40
N THR A 36 -0.75 -10.06 -7.39
CA THR A 36 -0.96 -8.63 -7.05
C THR A 36 0.26 -7.75 -7.31
N ARG A 37 1.36 -8.34 -7.77
CA ARG A 37 2.55 -7.59 -8.19
C ARG A 37 2.22 -6.74 -9.41
N LYS A 38 2.56 -5.45 -9.34
CA LYS A 38 2.23 -4.42 -10.33
C LYS A 38 0.74 -4.46 -10.72
N LEU A 39 -0.12 -4.70 -9.73
CA LEU A 39 -1.57 -4.71 -9.92
C LEU A 39 -2.03 -3.43 -10.62
N LEU A 40 -1.49 -2.27 -10.23
CA LEU A 40 -1.67 -1.01 -10.94
C LEU A 40 -0.51 -0.79 -11.92
N ASP A 41 -0.66 -1.35 -13.11
CA ASP A 41 0.20 -1.07 -14.27
C ASP A 41 -0.18 0.26 -14.95
N SER A 42 0.58 0.64 -15.98
CA SER A 42 0.32 1.88 -16.75
C SER A 42 -1.11 1.97 -17.29
N ARG A 43 -1.68 0.86 -17.78
CA ARG A 43 -3.04 0.82 -18.35
C ARG A 43 -4.08 1.11 -17.28
N ARG A 44 -3.94 0.48 -16.11
CA ARG A 44 -4.87 0.63 -14.98
C ARG A 44 -4.76 2.00 -14.34
N LEU A 45 -3.54 2.53 -14.18
CA LEU A 45 -3.34 3.91 -13.73
C LEU A 45 -4.06 4.89 -14.68
N GLY A 46 -3.88 4.74 -15.99
CA GLY A 46 -4.57 5.57 -16.99
C GLY A 46 -6.09 5.41 -17.04
N SER A 47 -6.64 4.32 -16.49
CA SER A 47 -8.10 4.12 -16.39
C SER A 47 -8.73 4.83 -15.19
N MET A 48 -7.93 5.34 -14.26
CA MET A 48 -8.41 6.10 -13.12
C MET A 48 -9.01 7.43 -13.54
N ARG A 49 -9.89 7.98 -12.70
CA ARG A 49 -10.44 9.33 -12.90
C ARG A 49 -9.35 10.39 -12.78
N GLU A 50 -9.56 11.52 -13.45
CA GLU A 50 -8.65 12.68 -13.35
C GLU A 50 -8.63 13.29 -11.95
N ASP A 51 -9.75 13.24 -11.24
CA ASP A 51 -9.88 13.71 -9.87
C ASP A 51 -9.60 12.61 -8.82
N ALA A 52 -9.04 11.47 -9.24
CA ALA A 52 -8.76 10.36 -8.34
C ALA A 52 -7.56 10.63 -7.43
N ILE A 53 -7.67 10.18 -6.19
CA ILE A 53 -6.59 10.10 -5.20
C ILE A 53 -6.21 8.63 -5.05
N LEU A 54 -4.96 8.28 -5.39
CA LEU A 54 -4.41 6.95 -5.14
C LEU A 54 -3.61 6.95 -3.83
N VAL A 55 -4.05 6.14 -2.87
CA VAL A 55 -3.41 5.96 -1.57
C VAL A 55 -2.75 4.59 -1.49
N ASN A 56 -1.47 4.53 -1.14
CA ASN A 56 -0.78 3.27 -0.87
C ASN A 56 0.08 3.34 0.39
N THR A 57 -0.38 2.66 1.43
CA THR A 57 0.36 2.41 2.68
C THR A 57 0.62 0.92 2.88
N SER A 58 0.48 0.11 1.82
CA SER A 58 0.69 -1.33 1.85
C SER A 58 2.12 -1.67 1.45
N ARG A 59 2.39 -1.85 0.16
CA ARG A 59 3.72 -2.15 -0.39
C ARG A 59 3.83 -1.53 -1.78
N SER A 60 5.02 -1.04 -2.13
CA SER A 60 5.30 -0.44 -3.44
C SER A 60 5.02 -1.41 -4.59
N ALA A 61 5.32 -2.70 -4.39
CA ALA A 61 5.17 -3.77 -5.37
C ALA A 61 3.76 -3.92 -5.96
N LEU A 62 2.73 -3.30 -5.39
CA LEU A 62 1.37 -3.29 -5.94
C LEU A 62 1.19 -2.32 -7.12
N ILE A 63 2.10 -1.35 -7.27
CA ILE A 63 2.08 -0.33 -8.32
C ILE A 63 3.31 -0.53 -9.19
N ASP A 64 3.18 -0.33 -10.50
CA ASP A 64 4.37 -0.15 -11.34
C ASP A 64 4.97 1.25 -11.09
N MET A 65 5.91 1.32 -10.15
CA MET A 65 6.53 2.58 -9.72
C MET A 65 7.26 3.31 -10.84
N ALA A 66 7.68 2.59 -11.90
CA ALA A 66 8.29 3.21 -13.08
C ALA A 66 7.25 3.90 -13.98
N ALA A 67 6.01 3.40 -14.02
CA ALA A 67 4.93 3.98 -14.82
C ALA A 67 4.17 5.09 -14.07
N LEU A 68 4.21 5.07 -12.73
CA LEU A 68 3.45 5.98 -11.88
C LEU A 68 3.71 7.46 -12.17
N PRO A 69 4.96 7.95 -12.33
CA PRO A 69 5.21 9.37 -12.59
C PRO A 69 4.51 9.88 -13.85
N ALA A 70 4.60 9.13 -14.96
CA ALA A 70 3.97 9.52 -16.22
C ALA A 70 2.44 9.53 -16.11
N ALA A 71 1.86 8.61 -15.34
CA ALA A 71 0.42 8.56 -15.12
C ALA A 71 -0.08 9.75 -14.28
N VAL A 72 0.68 10.13 -13.24
CA VAL A 72 0.37 11.30 -12.41
C VAL A 72 0.52 12.61 -13.20
N GLU A 73 1.54 12.72 -14.05
CA GLU A 73 1.73 13.87 -14.95
C GLU A 73 0.57 13.99 -15.95
N ALA A 74 0.05 12.85 -16.44
CA ALA A 74 -1.15 12.79 -17.27
C ALA A 74 -2.46 13.04 -16.48
N GLY A 75 -2.36 13.29 -15.17
CA GLY A 75 -3.49 13.57 -14.28
C GLY A 75 -4.33 12.36 -13.90
N ARG A 76 -3.87 11.12 -14.12
CA ARG A 76 -4.63 9.89 -13.83
C ARG A 76 -3.74 8.84 -13.13
N PRO A 77 -3.73 8.78 -11.79
CA PRO A 77 -4.54 9.59 -10.86
C PRO A 77 -4.09 11.05 -10.79
N GLY A 78 -5.01 11.95 -10.43
CA GLY A 78 -4.69 13.37 -10.27
C GLY A 78 -3.83 13.66 -9.05
N ILE A 79 -3.95 12.83 -7.99
CA ILE A 79 -3.18 12.94 -6.74
C ILE A 79 -2.70 11.55 -6.30
N VAL A 80 -1.49 11.49 -5.74
CA VAL A 80 -0.97 10.29 -5.07
C VAL A 80 -0.59 10.59 -3.61
N ALA A 81 -0.88 9.63 -2.72
CA ALA A 81 -0.44 9.63 -1.33
C ALA A 81 0.23 8.28 -1.02
N LEU A 82 1.55 8.27 -0.90
CA LEU A 82 2.35 7.04 -0.82
C LEU A 82 3.23 7.06 0.43
N ASP A 83 3.23 5.93 1.15
CA ASP A 83 4.12 5.71 2.30
C ASP A 83 5.20 4.65 2.00
N VAL A 84 5.18 4.02 0.82
CA VAL A 84 6.01 2.84 0.50
C VAL A 84 6.62 2.95 -0.89
N PHE A 85 7.88 2.56 -1.03
CA PHE A 85 8.68 2.70 -2.26
C PHE A 85 9.50 1.44 -2.56
N ASP A 86 9.92 1.25 -3.83
CA ASP A 86 10.76 0.11 -4.21
C ASP A 86 12.17 0.22 -3.61
N GLU A 87 12.67 1.45 -3.50
CA GLU A 87 13.90 1.78 -2.79
C GLU A 87 13.56 2.69 -1.61
N GLU A 88 13.99 2.28 -0.42
CA GLU A 88 13.77 2.99 0.83
C GLU A 88 15.11 3.17 1.56
N PRO A 89 15.55 4.42 1.86
CA PRO A 89 14.83 5.69 1.69
C PRO A 89 14.58 6.08 0.22
N LEU A 90 13.47 6.79 -0.03
CA LEU A 90 13.11 7.26 -1.37
C LEU A 90 14.27 8.10 -1.97
N PRO A 91 14.74 7.79 -3.20
CA PRO A 91 15.76 8.56 -3.88
C PRO A 91 15.42 10.05 -4.00
N ALA A 92 16.45 10.89 -4.00
CA ALA A 92 16.29 12.35 -4.05
C ALA A 92 15.78 12.83 -5.43
N ASP A 93 16.09 12.09 -6.48
CA ASP A 93 15.73 12.34 -7.88
C ASP A 93 14.43 11.64 -8.30
N PHE A 94 13.71 10.99 -7.37
CA PHE A 94 12.42 10.39 -7.68
C PHE A 94 11.44 11.46 -8.21
N PRO A 95 10.86 11.31 -9.42
CA PRO A 95 10.15 12.40 -10.09
C PRO A 95 9.01 13.03 -9.28
N LEU A 96 8.30 12.22 -8.49
CA LEU A 96 7.16 12.70 -7.70
C LEU A 96 7.55 13.36 -6.38
N ARG A 97 8.85 13.40 -6.03
CA ARG A 97 9.32 13.94 -4.74
C ARG A 97 8.97 15.41 -4.52
N ALA A 98 8.95 16.20 -5.60
CA ALA A 98 8.61 17.63 -5.58
C ALA A 98 7.30 17.93 -6.34
N HIS A 99 6.55 16.90 -6.74
CA HIS A 99 5.34 17.08 -7.53
C HIS A 99 4.21 17.65 -6.65
N PRO A 100 3.50 18.71 -7.09
CA PRO A 100 2.51 19.40 -6.25
C PRO A 100 1.31 18.51 -5.85
N ASN A 101 1.04 17.47 -6.64
CA ASN A 101 -0.03 16.51 -6.37
C ASN A 101 0.47 15.19 -5.74
N ALA A 102 1.64 15.20 -5.10
CA ALA A 102 2.18 14.03 -4.42
C ALA A 102 2.37 14.31 -2.91
N VAL A 103 1.81 13.43 -2.08
CA VAL A 103 2.05 13.40 -0.62
C VAL A 103 2.84 12.14 -0.33
N LEU A 104 4.10 12.29 0.08
CA LEU A 104 5.02 11.17 0.27
C LEU A 104 5.50 11.14 1.72
N THR A 105 5.41 9.98 2.37
CA THR A 105 5.93 9.76 3.73
C THR A 105 6.91 8.58 3.78
N PRO A 106 7.94 8.61 4.63
CA PRO A 106 9.06 7.66 4.54
C PRO A 106 8.78 6.34 5.29
N HIS A 107 7.76 5.59 4.89
CA HIS A 107 7.38 4.30 5.49
C HIS A 107 7.15 4.38 6.99
N VAL A 108 6.28 5.29 7.38
CA VAL A 108 6.00 5.62 8.79
C VAL A 108 4.56 5.29 9.21
N GLY A 109 3.76 4.63 8.38
CA GLY A 109 2.38 4.27 8.70
C GLY A 109 2.21 3.39 9.95
N PHE A 110 3.27 2.70 10.37
CA PHE A 110 3.30 1.89 11.59
C PHE A 110 3.90 2.61 12.81
N VAL A 111 4.39 3.85 12.64
CA VAL A 111 5.07 4.61 13.71
C VAL A 111 4.06 5.22 14.66
N ALA A 112 3.51 4.36 15.53
CA ALA A 112 2.59 4.70 16.58
C ALA A 112 2.94 3.94 17.87
N ARG A 113 2.85 4.62 19.03
CA ARG A 113 3.16 4.04 20.34
C ARG A 113 2.50 2.66 20.58
N PRO A 114 1.17 2.48 20.37
CA PRO A 114 0.53 1.18 20.60
C PRO A 114 1.06 0.07 19.68
N VAL A 115 1.49 0.41 18.46
CA VAL A 115 2.08 -0.54 17.51
C VAL A 115 3.46 -0.96 17.98
N TYR A 116 4.29 -0.01 18.40
CA TYR A 116 5.64 -0.27 18.92
C TYR A 116 5.61 -1.09 20.23
N GLU A 117 4.68 -0.79 21.14
CA GLU A 117 4.48 -1.59 22.35
C GLU A 117 4.16 -3.06 22.02
N LYS A 118 3.29 -3.29 21.03
CA LYS A 118 2.95 -4.63 20.56
C LYS A 118 4.13 -5.34 19.89
N PHE A 119 4.92 -4.62 19.09
CA PHE A 119 6.12 -5.17 18.45
C PHE A 119 7.18 -5.52 19.48
N ALA A 120 7.51 -4.61 20.39
CA ALA A 120 8.49 -4.83 21.45
C ALA A 120 8.10 -6.02 22.33
N GLY A 121 6.84 -6.07 22.79
CA GLY A 121 6.34 -7.18 23.59
C GLY A 121 6.44 -8.51 22.86
N GLY A 122 5.99 -8.56 21.59
CA GLY A 122 6.07 -9.78 20.78
C GLY A 122 7.50 -10.24 20.49
N MET A 123 8.43 -9.32 20.27
CA MET A 123 9.86 -9.64 20.08
C MET A 123 10.48 -10.24 21.34
N VAL A 124 10.25 -9.62 22.50
CA VAL A 124 10.74 -10.13 23.79
C VAL A 124 10.17 -11.52 24.06
N GLU A 125 8.87 -11.71 23.85
CA GLU A 125 8.19 -12.99 24.08
C GLU A 125 8.74 -14.11 23.19
N CYS A 126 8.95 -13.85 21.89
CA CYS A 126 9.55 -14.81 20.97
C CYS A 126 11.02 -15.10 21.32
N LEU A 127 11.81 -14.08 21.67
CA LEU A 127 13.22 -14.25 22.03
C LEU A 127 13.39 -15.08 23.30
N SER A 128 12.61 -14.80 24.34
CA SER A 128 12.65 -15.60 25.58
C SER A 128 12.23 -17.05 25.33
N ALA A 129 11.19 -17.28 24.53
CA ALA A 129 10.78 -18.64 24.18
C ALA A 129 11.90 -19.40 23.45
N TRP A 130 12.59 -18.75 22.51
CA TRP A 130 13.71 -19.34 21.79
C TRP A 130 14.89 -19.67 22.72
N LEU A 131 15.29 -18.74 23.59
CA LEU A 131 16.37 -18.93 24.56
C LEU A 131 16.11 -20.07 25.55
N GLU A 132 14.84 -20.28 25.91
CA GLU A 132 14.40 -21.33 26.84
C GLU A 132 14.08 -22.67 26.13
N GLY A 133 14.26 -22.77 24.81
CA GLY A 133 13.93 -23.97 24.05
C GLY A 133 12.42 -24.27 23.98
N ARG A 134 11.57 -23.27 24.18
CA ARG A 134 10.10 -23.37 24.08
C ARG A 134 9.62 -23.03 22.66
N PRO A 135 8.41 -23.48 22.27
CA PRO A 135 7.80 -23.06 21.01
C PRO A 135 7.63 -21.53 20.91
N LEU A 136 7.86 -20.98 19.72
CA LEU A 136 7.64 -19.55 19.45
C LEU A 136 6.15 -19.21 19.63
N VAL A 137 5.88 -18.11 20.32
CA VAL A 137 4.49 -17.67 20.58
C VAL A 137 3.84 -17.06 19.33
N ARG A 138 4.66 -16.53 18.41
CA ARG A 138 4.21 -15.97 17.12
C ARG A 138 5.07 -16.54 15.99
N PRO A 139 4.88 -17.82 15.62
CA PRO A 139 5.63 -18.41 14.52
C PRO A 139 5.27 -17.67 13.21
N LEU A 140 6.28 -17.38 12.39
CA LEU A 140 6.04 -17.03 10.99
C LEU A 140 5.35 -18.23 10.33
N LYS A 141 4.20 -17.95 9.69
CA LYS A 141 3.50 -18.94 8.88
C LYS A 141 4.05 -18.94 7.47
#